data_AF-A0A080ZS76-F1
#
_entry.id   AF-A0A080ZS76-F1
#
_cell.length_a   1.000
_cell.length_b   1.000
_cell.length_c   1.000
_cell.angle_alpha   90.00
_cell.angle_beta   90.00
_cell.angle_gamma   90.00
#
_symmetry.space_group_name_H-M   'P 1'
#
loop_
_entity.id
_entity.type
_entity.pdbx_description
1 polymer ?
#
loop_
_entity_poly.entity_id
_entity_poly.type
_entity_poly.pdbx_seq_one_letter_code
_entity_poly.pdbx_strand_id
1 'polypeptide(L)'
;MGKKKAAATTASRKATKSKSKPGSAITRREIAAWEDDEVPSALRFEPLRKSLRVRDLHEELIYAVPSFLSRVECQRVRSFADQEGFERVTQRASRDYAFRDNDRLLLRLPAFAELLWKRLQPHVPVEYEGMHAVGLNPAIRFYRYNTGQRFGCHVDQSDVDRITGYHSRFTVLVYLNDSTDSDLQGGNTIFYSNEAGAKEEKVVLSVAPETGSALVHGHGDRCLLHEGALVTRGAKYLLRTDVMYSRTKK
;
A
#
# COMPACT_ATOMS: atom_id res chain seq x y z
N MET A 1 -58.35 30.15 -46.46
CA MET A 1 -57.34 30.32 -45.39
C MET A 1 -57.35 29.10 -44.47
N GLY A 2 -56.63 28.05 -44.85
CA GLY A 2 -56.59 26.78 -44.10
C GLY A 2 -55.51 26.80 -43.02
N LYS A 3 -55.91 26.73 -41.74
CA LYS A 3 -55.00 26.46 -40.63
C LYS A 3 -54.95 24.95 -40.38
N LYS A 4 -53.90 24.29 -40.87
CA LYS A 4 -53.53 22.92 -40.46
C LYS A 4 -53.00 22.98 -39.02
N LYS A 5 -53.72 22.38 -38.07
CA LYS A 5 -53.19 22.05 -36.73
C LYS A 5 -52.33 20.80 -36.85
N ALA A 6 -51.03 20.92 -36.59
CA ALA A 6 -50.13 19.78 -36.45
C ALA A 6 -50.35 19.16 -35.06
N ALA A 7 -50.70 17.86 -35.04
CA ALA A 7 -50.79 17.06 -33.83
C ALA A 7 -49.43 16.45 -33.47
N ALA A 8 -49.26 16.24 -32.18
CA ALA A 8 -48.04 15.92 -31.47
C ALA A 8 -47.37 14.58 -31.86
N THR A 9 -46.04 14.57 -31.83
CA THR A 9 -45.24 13.36 -31.64
C THR A 9 -44.28 13.56 -30.47
N THR A 10 -44.63 12.92 -29.35
CA THR A 10 -43.87 12.88 -28.11
C THR A 10 -42.65 11.97 -28.30
N ALA A 11 -41.47 12.54 -28.52
CA ALA A 11 -40.23 11.78 -28.56
C ALA A 11 -39.77 11.43 -27.13
N SER A 12 -40.04 10.19 -26.71
CA SER A 12 -39.54 9.63 -25.46
C SER A 12 -38.01 9.47 -25.53
N ARG A 13 -37.28 10.35 -24.84
CA ARG A 13 -35.84 10.20 -24.59
C ARG A 13 -35.63 9.03 -23.64
N LYS A 14 -35.25 7.86 -24.16
CA LYS A 14 -34.71 6.76 -23.36
C LYS A 14 -33.41 7.22 -22.69
N ALA A 15 -33.47 7.44 -21.38
CA ALA A 15 -32.30 7.63 -20.54
C ALA A 15 -31.42 6.37 -20.59
N THR A 16 -30.24 6.48 -21.16
CA THR A 16 -29.19 5.46 -21.10
C THR A 16 -28.68 5.39 -19.65
N LYS A 17 -29.07 4.34 -18.92
CA LYS A 17 -28.48 4.01 -17.62
C LYS A 17 -27.01 3.66 -17.83
N SER A 18 -26.12 4.59 -17.46
CA SER A 18 -24.70 4.26 -17.30
C SER A 18 -24.58 3.28 -16.12
N LYS A 19 -24.08 2.07 -16.40
CA LYS A 19 -23.72 1.12 -15.34
C LYS A 19 -22.38 1.58 -14.76
N SER A 20 -22.43 2.29 -13.63
CA SER A 20 -21.26 2.55 -12.80
C SER A 20 -20.68 1.23 -12.28
N LYS A 21 -19.37 1.04 -12.39
CA LYS A 21 -18.62 -0.09 -11.83
C LYS A 21 -18.87 -0.19 -10.31
N PRO A 22 -18.95 -1.40 -9.71
CA PRO A 22 -19.06 -1.54 -8.28
C PRO A 22 -17.69 -1.29 -7.64
N GLY A 23 -17.46 -0.07 -7.18
CA GLY A 23 -16.54 0.17 -6.07
C GLY A 23 -17.33 0.01 -4.79
N SER A 24 -16.86 -0.81 -3.85
CA SER A 24 -17.46 -0.94 -2.52
C SER A 24 -17.69 0.45 -1.92
N ALA A 25 -18.96 0.82 -1.76
CA ALA A 25 -19.35 2.07 -1.14
C ALA A 25 -19.19 1.88 0.37
N ILE A 26 -18.21 2.59 0.94
CA ILE A 26 -17.97 2.63 2.38
C ILE A 26 -19.27 3.08 3.07
N THR A 27 -19.75 2.26 3.99
CA THR A 27 -20.97 2.49 4.76
C THR A 27 -20.74 3.53 5.86
N ARG A 28 -21.79 4.26 6.26
CA ARG A 28 -21.71 5.21 7.39
C ARG A 28 -21.34 4.55 8.72
N ARG A 29 -21.58 3.24 8.88
CA ARG A 29 -21.14 2.47 10.05
C ARG A 29 -19.64 2.21 10.05
N GLU A 30 -19.05 1.94 8.88
CA GLU A 30 -17.59 1.85 8.75
C GLU A 30 -16.94 3.19 9.09
N ILE A 31 -17.49 4.31 8.60
CA ILE A 31 -16.99 5.66 8.93
C ILE A 31 -17.07 5.97 10.44
N ALA A 32 -18.18 5.63 11.10
CA ALA A 32 -18.38 5.92 12.54
C ALA A 32 -17.53 5.03 13.46
N ALA A 33 -17.13 3.83 13.03
CA ALA A 33 -16.19 2.98 13.77
C ALA A 33 -14.73 3.49 13.70
N TRP A 34 -14.46 4.52 12.87
CA TRP A 34 -13.12 5.08 12.63
C TRP A 34 -12.78 6.32 13.47
N GLU A 35 -13.65 6.70 14.41
CA GLU A 35 -13.50 7.92 15.24
C GLU A 35 -12.88 7.67 16.63
N ASP A 36 -12.63 6.42 17.02
CA ASP A 36 -11.73 6.14 18.15
C ASP A 36 -10.28 6.36 17.67
N ASP A 37 -9.85 7.62 17.70
CA ASP A 37 -8.53 8.12 17.27
C ASP A 37 -7.38 7.67 18.20
N GLU A 38 -7.57 6.59 18.96
CA GLU A 38 -6.54 6.00 19.81
C GLU A 38 -5.75 4.93 19.07
N VAL A 39 -4.44 4.90 19.32
CA VAL A 39 -3.61 3.77 18.89
C VAL A 39 -4.04 2.54 19.67
N PRO A 40 -4.42 1.41 19.02
CA PRO A 40 -4.71 0.16 19.71
C PRO A 40 -3.58 -0.20 20.66
N SER A 41 -3.90 -0.66 21.87
CA SER A 41 -2.90 -0.90 22.92
C SER A 41 -1.75 -1.79 22.45
N ALA A 42 -2.03 -2.79 21.62
CA ALA A 42 -1.04 -3.67 21.00
C ALA A 42 -0.04 -2.94 20.08
N LEU A 43 -0.46 -1.85 19.44
CA LEU A 43 0.32 -1.07 18.48
C LEU A 43 1.02 0.16 19.09
N ARG A 44 0.86 0.40 20.39
CA ARG A 44 1.51 1.52 21.09
C ARG A 44 3.01 1.28 21.25
N PHE A 45 3.80 2.22 20.75
CA PHE A 45 5.25 2.29 20.95
C PHE A 45 5.75 3.73 20.93
N GLU A 46 7.00 3.92 21.37
CA GLU A 46 7.66 5.23 21.41
C GLU A 46 7.72 5.87 20.01
N PRO A 47 7.20 7.09 19.80
CA PRO A 47 7.13 7.69 18.47
C PRO A 47 8.49 8.01 17.87
N LEU A 48 9.52 8.19 18.70
CA LEU A 48 10.86 8.53 18.25
C LEU A 48 11.81 7.36 18.44
N ARG A 49 12.65 7.11 17.42
CA ARG A 49 13.80 6.22 17.52
C ARG A 49 15.07 6.99 17.23
N LYS A 50 16.10 6.75 18.06
CA LYS A 50 17.40 7.40 17.91
C LYS A 50 18.03 6.98 16.58
N SER A 51 18.37 7.98 15.77
CA SER A 51 19.28 7.88 14.61
C SER A 51 18.96 6.74 13.65
N LEU A 52 17.70 6.66 13.18
CA LEU A 52 17.37 5.86 12.00
C LEU A 52 18.25 6.32 10.83
N ARG A 53 18.82 5.34 10.11
CA ARG A 53 19.71 5.62 8.96
C ARG A 53 19.05 5.12 7.69
N VAL A 54 19.10 5.94 6.65
CA VAL A 54 18.69 5.55 5.31
C VAL A 54 19.82 4.75 4.67
N ARG A 55 19.45 3.66 3.99
CA ARG A 55 20.33 2.88 3.12
C ARG A 55 19.73 2.94 1.72
N ASP A 56 20.33 3.73 0.84
CA ASP A 56 19.95 3.79 -0.57
C ASP A 56 20.23 2.44 -1.24
N LEU A 57 19.25 1.94 -1.99
CA LEU A 57 19.31 0.62 -2.65
C LEU A 57 19.30 0.74 -4.18
N HIS A 58 18.68 1.80 -4.72
CA HIS A 58 18.57 2.05 -6.16
C HIS A 58 18.35 3.53 -6.45
N GLU A 59 18.81 4.01 -7.61
CA GLU A 59 18.72 5.42 -8.05
C GLU A 59 17.29 5.92 -8.27
N GLU A 60 16.34 5.02 -8.51
CA GLU A 60 14.90 5.30 -8.65
C GLU A 60 14.19 5.49 -7.28
N LEU A 61 14.89 6.10 -6.31
CA LEU A 61 14.40 6.36 -4.96
C LEU A 61 13.88 5.11 -4.24
N ILE A 62 14.61 3.99 -4.38
CA ILE A 62 14.38 2.78 -3.58
C ILE A 62 15.41 2.78 -2.45
N TYR A 63 14.94 2.83 -1.21
CA TYR A 63 15.79 2.86 -0.04
C TYR A 63 15.17 2.11 1.14
N ALA A 64 16.01 1.65 2.05
CA ALA A 64 15.59 1.04 3.30
C ALA A 64 15.87 1.96 4.49
N VAL A 65 15.04 1.85 5.52
CA VAL A 65 15.24 2.42 6.85
C VAL A 65 15.28 1.25 7.85
N PRO A 66 16.47 0.67 8.10
CA PRO A 66 16.62 -0.44 9.05
C PRO A 66 16.25 -0.03 10.48
N SER A 67 15.81 -1.00 11.29
CA SER A 67 15.40 -0.78 12.69
C SER A 67 14.26 0.24 12.90
N PHE A 68 13.50 0.52 11.83
CA PHE A 68 12.31 1.36 11.84
C PHE A 68 11.29 0.92 12.90
N LEU A 69 11.08 -0.40 13.04
CA LEU A 69 10.48 -1.03 14.22
C LEU A 69 11.53 -1.92 14.92
N SER A 70 11.41 -2.13 16.23
CA SER A 70 12.12 -3.23 16.89
C SER A 70 11.43 -4.56 16.64
N ARG A 71 12.17 -5.65 16.86
CA ARG A 71 11.62 -7.01 16.85
C ARG A 71 10.42 -7.19 17.79
N VAL A 72 10.46 -6.58 18.98
CA VAL A 72 9.34 -6.62 19.94
C VAL A 72 8.12 -5.88 19.40
N GLU A 73 8.30 -4.71 18.79
CA GLU A 73 7.22 -3.97 18.12
C GLU A 73 6.66 -4.78 16.95
N CYS A 74 7.52 -5.37 16.11
CA CYS A 74 7.11 -6.24 15.00
C CYS A 74 6.28 -7.44 15.47
N GLN A 75 6.70 -8.10 16.56
CA GLN A 75 5.96 -9.21 17.13
C GLN A 75 4.57 -8.78 17.62
N ARG A 76 4.47 -7.63 18.31
CA ARG A 76 3.17 -7.09 18.76
C ARG A 76 2.26 -6.75 17.58
N VAL A 77 2.81 -6.15 16.52
CA VAL A 77 2.06 -5.83 15.29
C VAL A 77 1.56 -7.11 14.61
N ARG A 78 2.38 -8.17 14.54
CA ARG A 78 1.96 -9.47 14.00
C ARG A 78 0.84 -10.10 14.82
N SER A 79 1.01 -10.16 16.14
CA SER A 79 -0.01 -10.71 17.04
C SER A 79 -1.32 -9.95 16.96
N PHE A 80 -1.27 -8.62 16.87
CA PHE A 80 -2.45 -7.78 16.62
C PHE A 80 -3.13 -8.16 15.30
N ALA A 81 -2.39 -8.24 14.19
CA ALA A 81 -2.97 -8.57 12.89
C ALA A 81 -3.55 -10.00 12.84
N ASP A 82 -2.91 -10.97 13.50
CA ASP A 82 -3.44 -12.34 13.61
C ASP A 82 -4.73 -12.40 14.44
N GLN A 83 -4.86 -11.56 15.49
CA GLN A 83 -6.07 -11.46 16.33
C GLN A 83 -7.24 -10.80 15.59
N GLU A 84 -6.97 -9.72 14.85
CA GLU A 84 -7.97 -9.05 14.01
C GLU A 84 -8.46 -9.96 12.87
N GLY A 85 -7.59 -10.88 12.42
CA GLY A 85 -7.91 -11.90 11.44
C GLY A 85 -7.58 -11.48 10.01
N PHE A 86 -6.95 -12.39 9.27
CA PHE A 86 -6.68 -12.19 7.85
C PHE A 86 -7.71 -12.90 6.97
N GLU A 87 -7.99 -12.30 5.82
CA GLU A 87 -8.73 -12.93 4.74
C GLU A 87 -7.78 -13.34 3.61
N ARG A 88 -7.88 -14.59 3.14
CA ARG A 88 -7.11 -15.02 1.97
C ARG A 88 -7.67 -14.38 0.70
N VAL A 89 -6.82 -13.71 -0.05
CA VAL A 89 -7.13 -13.07 -1.31
C VAL A 89 -6.36 -13.74 -2.44
N THR A 90 -7.11 -14.29 -3.40
CA THR A 90 -6.56 -14.89 -4.62
C THR A 90 -7.03 -14.13 -5.85
N GLN A 91 -6.11 -13.77 -6.74
CA GLN A 91 -6.37 -13.11 -8.02
C GLN A 91 -5.51 -13.78 -9.09
N ARG A 92 -6.13 -14.24 -10.19
CA ARG A 92 -5.37 -14.73 -11.34
C ARG A 92 -4.78 -13.55 -12.11
N ALA A 93 -3.61 -13.76 -12.72
CA ALA A 93 -3.05 -12.78 -13.64
C ALA A 93 -3.98 -12.56 -14.84
N SER A 94 -4.12 -11.30 -15.23
CA SER A 94 -4.82 -10.84 -16.43
C SER A 94 -4.10 -9.60 -16.96
N ARG A 95 -4.63 -9.03 -18.04
CA ARG A 95 -4.10 -7.78 -18.60
C ARG A 95 -4.09 -6.62 -17.59
N ASP A 96 -5.06 -6.57 -16.70
CA ASP A 96 -5.25 -5.43 -15.78
C ASP A 96 -4.79 -5.73 -14.35
N TYR A 97 -4.55 -7.00 -14.03
CA TYR A 97 -4.26 -7.44 -12.67
C TYR A 97 -3.12 -8.45 -12.64
N ALA A 98 -2.15 -8.24 -11.76
CA ALA A 98 -1.13 -9.23 -11.49
C ALA A 98 -1.69 -10.43 -10.70
N PHE A 99 -1.03 -11.58 -10.84
CA PHE A 99 -1.32 -12.75 -10.00
C PHE A 99 -1.14 -12.40 -8.54
N ARG A 100 -2.07 -12.77 -7.66
CA ARG A 100 -1.95 -12.61 -6.21
C ARG A 100 -2.46 -13.86 -5.52
N ASP A 101 -1.73 -14.30 -4.52
CA ASP A 101 -2.21 -15.21 -3.49
C ASP A 101 -1.54 -14.81 -2.19
N ASN A 102 -2.31 -14.22 -1.27
CA ASN A 102 -1.84 -13.85 0.05
C ASN A 102 -2.99 -13.65 1.03
N ASP A 103 -2.67 -13.64 2.31
CA ASP A 103 -3.59 -13.29 3.38
C ASP A 103 -3.50 -11.77 3.62
N ARG A 104 -4.65 -11.09 3.70
CA ARG A 104 -4.76 -9.62 3.78
C ARG A 104 -5.70 -9.20 4.89
N LEU A 105 -5.31 -8.13 5.57
CA LEU A 105 -6.15 -7.38 6.50
C LEU A 105 -5.98 -5.89 6.18
N LEU A 106 -7.08 -5.16 6.06
CA LEU A 106 -7.06 -3.71 5.80
C LEU A 106 -7.81 -3.02 6.94
N LEU A 107 -7.09 -2.17 7.66
CA LEU A 107 -7.65 -1.38 8.76
C LEU A 107 -7.34 0.10 8.54
N ARG A 108 -8.28 0.96 8.91
CA ARG A 108 -8.04 2.40 8.96
C ARG A 108 -7.53 2.77 10.36
N LEU A 109 -6.26 3.12 10.49
CA LEU A 109 -5.58 3.38 11.77
C LEU A 109 -4.83 4.73 11.75
N PRO A 110 -5.54 5.89 11.86
CA PRO A 110 -4.93 7.22 11.75
C PRO A 110 -3.84 7.49 12.79
N ALA A 111 -4.13 7.19 14.05
CA ALA A 111 -3.17 7.41 15.13
C ALA A 111 -1.92 6.55 15.00
N PHE A 112 -2.08 5.31 14.51
CA PHE A 112 -0.94 4.42 14.24
C PHE A 112 -0.12 4.90 13.04
N ALA A 113 -0.78 5.35 11.98
CA ALA A 113 -0.12 5.96 10.83
C ALA A 113 0.70 7.20 11.25
N GLU A 114 0.18 8.00 12.18
CA GLU A 114 0.90 9.16 12.70
C GLU A 114 2.11 8.77 13.57
N LEU A 115 2.02 7.71 14.38
CA LEU A 115 3.18 7.18 15.09
C LEU A 115 4.29 6.72 14.13
N LEU A 116 3.92 6.01 13.07
CA LEU A 116 4.87 5.58 12.04
C LEU A 116 5.44 6.79 11.28
N TRP A 117 4.63 7.80 11.00
CA TRP A 117 5.03 9.02 10.31
C TRP A 117 6.10 9.79 11.08
N LYS A 118 5.96 9.95 12.40
CA LYS A 118 6.99 10.62 13.23
C LYS A 118 8.37 9.98 13.09
N ARG A 119 8.45 8.67 12.88
CA ARG A 119 9.72 7.96 12.61
C ARG A 119 10.20 8.16 11.18
N LEU A 120 9.30 8.16 10.20
CA LEU A 120 9.66 8.16 8.78
C LEU A 120 9.87 9.56 8.20
N GLN A 121 9.19 10.59 8.72
CA GLN A 121 9.18 11.96 8.22
C GLN A 121 10.58 12.53 7.92
N PRO A 122 11.60 12.35 8.77
CA PRO A 122 12.94 12.89 8.49
C PRO A 122 13.66 12.20 7.31
N HIS A 123 13.11 11.11 6.79
CA HIS A 123 13.73 10.23 5.80
C HIS A 123 12.98 10.20 4.46
N VAL A 124 11.90 10.96 4.33
CA VAL A 124 11.16 11.08 3.06
C VAL A 124 11.49 12.39 2.35
N PRO A 125 11.39 12.46 1.01
CA PRO A 125 11.47 13.73 0.30
C PRO A 125 10.36 14.67 0.77
N VAL A 126 10.75 15.78 1.42
CA VAL A 126 9.79 16.79 1.93
C VAL A 126 8.97 17.39 0.80
N GLU A 127 9.60 17.65 -0.34
CA GLU A 127 8.98 18.08 -1.58
C GLU A 127 9.22 17.03 -2.68
N TYR A 128 8.18 16.69 -3.44
CA TYR A 128 8.25 15.75 -4.55
C TYR A 128 7.19 16.11 -5.60
N GLU A 129 7.57 16.24 -6.87
CA GLU A 129 6.67 16.62 -7.97
C GLU A 129 5.84 17.90 -7.70
N GLY A 130 6.42 18.88 -7.00
CA GLY A 130 5.72 20.12 -6.62
C GLY A 130 4.67 19.96 -5.52
N MET A 131 4.66 18.82 -4.83
CA MET A 131 3.80 18.51 -3.69
C MET A 131 4.63 18.33 -2.41
N HIS A 132 3.97 18.38 -1.25
CA HIS A 132 4.60 18.32 0.08
C HIS A 132 4.18 17.06 0.81
N ALA A 133 5.13 16.36 1.43
CA ALA A 133 4.82 15.19 2.25
C ALA A 133 4.03 15.64 3.49
N VAL A 134 2.89 14.98 3.76
CA VAL A 134 1.94 15.40 4.81
C VAL A 134 1.61 14.31 5.83
N GLY A 135 2.08 13.08 5.62
CA GLY A 135 1.77 11.96 6.51
C GLY A 135 1.85 10.61 5.81
N LEU A 136 1.41 9.57 6.51
CA LEU A 136 1.19 8.24 5.98
C LEU A 136 -0.30 7.97 5.75
N ASN A 137 -0.61 7.12 4.79
CA ASN A 137 -1.98 6.70 4.50
C ASN A 137 -2.56 5.96 5.73
N PRO A 138 -3.68 6.42 6.31
CA PRO A 138 -4.30 5.73 7.46
C PRO A 138 -4.87 4.36 7.09
N ALA A 139 -5.07 4.06 5.80
CA ALA A 139 -5.49 2.74 5.32
C ALA A 139 -4.32 1.75 5.33
N ILE A 140 -3.99 1.22 6.52
CA ILE A 140 -2.89 0.29 6.74
C ILE A 140 -3.29 -1.11 6.28
N ARG A 141 -2.47 -1.70 5.42
CA ARG A 141 -2.68 -3.06 4.90
C ARG A 141 -1.67 -3.99 5.55
N PHE A 142 -2.13 -4.96 6.30
CA PHE A 142 -1.29 -6.06 6.78
C PHE A 142 -1.34 -7.20 5.78
N TYR A 143 -0.19 -7.81 5.53
CA TYR A 143 -0.05 -8.95 4.64
C TYR A 143 0.65 -10.09 5.35
N ARG A 144 0.14 -11.31 5.12
CA ARG A 144 0.81 -12.56 5.43
C ARG A 144 0.90 -13.42 4.17
N TYR A 145 2.08 -13.95 3.91
CA TYR A 145 2.34 -14.89 2.82
C TYR A 145 2.86 -16.18 3.42
N ASN A 146 2.04 -17.21 3.42
CA ASN A 146 2.41 -18.56 3.81
C ASN A 146 3.23 -19.23 2.69
N THR A 147 3.81 -20.38 2.99
CA THR A 147 4.49 -21.21 1.99
C THR A 147 3.58 -21.45 0.76
N GLY A 148 4.12 -21.21 -0.43
CA GLY A 148 3.39 -21.31 -1.71
C GLY A 148 2.72 -20.01 -2.16
N GLN A 149 2.61 -19.00 -1.30
CA GLN A 149 1.98 -17.71 -1.62
C GLN A 149 2.99 -16.70 -2.20
N ARG A 150 2.51 -15.81 -3.07
CA ARG A 150 3.29 -14.76 -3.74
C ARG A 150 2.39 -13.66 -4.30
N PHE A 151 2.99 -12.54 -4.67
CA PHE A 151 2.32 -11.50 -5.45
C PHE A 151 3.17 -11.19 -6.69
N GLY A 152 2.66 -11.53 -7.87
CA GLY A 152 3.40 -11.43 -9.13
C GLY A 152 3.69 -9.99 -9.55
N CYS A 153 4.48 -9.87 -10.61
CA CYS A 153 4.96 -8.60 -11.17
C CYS A 153 3.85 -7.56 -11.38
N HIS A 154 4.01 -6.37 -10.80
CA HIS A 154 3.07 -5.25 -10.87
C HIS A 154 3.76 -3.91 -10.62
N VAL A 155 3.01 -2.84 -10.84
CA VAL A 155 3.35 -1.47 -10.48
C VAL A 155 2.31 -0.98 -9.48
N ASP A 156 2.75 -0.33 -8.41
CA ASP A 156 1.84 0.26 -7.42
C ASP A 156 1.21 1.55 -7.98
N GLN A 157 -0.12 1.54 -8.07
CA GLN A 157 -0.91 2.69 -8.54
C GLN A 157 -0.99 3.78 -7.47
N SER A 158 -1.00 5.04 -7.90
CA SER A 158 -1.29 6.16 -7.00
C SER A 158 -2.73 6.08 -6.50
N ASP A 159 -2.92 6.15 -5.18
CA ASP A 159 -4.22 6.29 -4.53
C ASP A 159 -4.47 7.75 -4.11
N VAL A 160 -5.74 8.11 -3.96
CA VAL A 160 -6.19 9.40 -3.43
C VAL A 160 -7.05 9.13 -2.22
N ASP A 161 -6.61 9.62 -1.05
CA ASP A 161 -7.44 9.54 0.14
C ASP A 161 -8.70 10.38 -0.08
N ARG A 162 -9.85 9.72 -0.07
CA ARG A 162 -11.15 10.35 -0.35
C ARG A 162 -11.58 11.34 0.73
N ILE A 163 -10.98 11.28 1.91
CA ILE A 163 -11.29 12.18 3.03
C ILE A 163 -10.44 13.46 2.91
N THR A 164 -9.13 13.31 2.78
CA THR A 164 -8.19 14.45 2.80
C THR A 164 -7.88 15.02 1.42
N GLY A 165 -8.10 14.25 0.36
CA GLY A 165 -7.67 14.58 -1.01
C GLY A 165 -6.17 14.40 -1.24
N TYR A 166 -5.42 13.85 -0.29
CA TYR A 166 -3.98 13.63 -0.45
C TYR A 166 -3.68 12.49 -1.40
N HIS A 167 -2.54 12.58 -2.07
CA HIS A 167 -2.11 11.61 -3.07
C HIS A 167 -0.93 10.79 -2.57
N SER A 168 -0.98 9.46 -2.71
CA SER A 168 0.19 8.62 -2.42
C SER A 168 1.31 8.85 -3.45
N ARG A 169 2.57 8.90 -3.02
CA ARG A 169 3.73 8.97 -3.93
C ARG A 169 4.81 7.91 -3.70
N PHE A 170 4.85 7.31 -2.52
CA PHE A 170 5.80 6.25 -2.20
C PHE A 170 5.09 5.12 -1.46
N THR A 171 5.37 3.88 -1.84
CA THR A 171 5.01 2.70 -1.04
C THR A 171 5.93 2.66 0.17
N VAL A 172 5.40 2.32 1.33
CA VAL A 172 6.18 1.98 2.52
C VAL A 172 5.83 0.54 2.93
N LEU A 173 6.77 -0.38 2.76
CA LEU A 173 6.65 -1.77 3.22
C LEU A 173 7.47 -1.95 4.49
N VAL A 174 6.84 -2.29 5.62
CA VAL A 174 7.55 -2.60 6.86
C VAL A 174 7.53 -4.10 7.07
N TYR A 175 8.71 -4.73 6.98
CA TYR A 175 8.85 -6.18 7.20
C TYR A 175 8.75 -6.48 8.70
N LEU A 176 7.92 -7.45 9.06
CA LEU A 176 7.60 -7.76 10.46
C LEU A 176 8.25 -9.05 10.96
N ASN A 177 8.94 -9.78 10.09
CA ASN A 177 9.79 -10.92 10.43
C ASN A 177 10.82 -11.17 9.31
N ASP A 178 11.82 -11.99 9.63
CA ASP A 178 12.85 -12.44 8.70
C ASP A 178 13.31 -13.87 9.05
N SER A 179 14.36 -14.35 8.39
CA SER A 179 14.93 -15.68 8.61
C SER A 179 15.74 -15.81 9.91
N THR A 180 15.99 -14.71 10.63
CA THR A 180 16.75 -14.71 11.89
C THR A 180 15.85 -14.85 13.12
N ASP A 181 14.55 -14.54 13.00
CA ASP A 181 13.56 -14.70 14.08
C ASP A 181 12.35 -15.56 13.69
N SER A 182 12.38 -16.17 12.52
CA SER A 182 11.40 -17.16 12.08
C SER A 182 11.99 -18.17 11.12
N ASP A 183 11.16 -19.10 10.65
CA ASP A 183 11.54 -20.17 9.74
C ASP A 183 11.42 -19.77 8.26
N LEU A 184 11.21 -18.47 8.00
CA LEU A 184 10.97 -17.85 6.70
C LEU A 184 12.12 -18.09 5.71
N GLN A 185 11.76 -18.59 4.52
CA GLN A 185 12.63 -18.64 3.34
C GLN A 185 11.88 -18.14 2.10
N GLY A 186 12.61 -17.48 1.19
CA GLY A 186 12.02 -16.80 0.03
C GLY A 186 11.31 -15.50 0.42
N GLY A 187 10.33 -15.08 -0.39
CA GLY A 187 9.52 -13.91 -0.07
C GLY A 187 10.21 -12.55 -0.31
N ASN A 188 11.29 -12.48 -1.09
CA ASN A 188 11.94 -11.22 -1.43
C ASN A 188 10.98 -10.24 -2.12
N THR A 189 11.22 -8.93 -1.98
CA THR A 189 10.67 -7.92 -2.89
C THR A 189 11.67 -7.73 -4.03
N ILE A 190 11.30 -8.11 -5.25
CA ILE A 190 12.19 -8.09 -6.42
C ILE A 190 11.74 -6.97 -7.35
N PHE A 191 12.67 -6.13 -7.77
CA PHE A 191 12.45 -5.03 -8.71
C PHE A 191 13.13 -5.33 -10.05
N TYR A 192 12.47 -4.91 -11.12
CA TYR A 192 12.90 -5.11 -12.50
C TYR A 192 13.06 -3.76 -13.21
N SER A 193 13.92 -3.73 -14.23
CA SER A 193 14.08 -2.53 -15.07
C SER A 193 12.85 -2.28 -15.93
N ASN A 194 12.32 -1.05 -15.95
CA ASN A 194 11.23 -0.62 -16.82
C ASN A 194 11.72 -0.30 -18.26
N GLU A 195 12.46 -1.20 -18.89
CA GLU A 195 12.99 -0.99 -20.24
C GLU A 195 11.92 -1.28 -21.31
N ALA A 196 11.44 -0.21 -21.97
CA ALA A 196 10.46 -0.32 -23.04
C ALA A 196 11.00 -1.19 -24.20
N GLY A 197 10.29 -2.27 -24.52
CA GLY A 197 10.66 -3.19 -25.60
C GLY A 197 11.64 -4.30 -25.19
N ALA A 198 11.99 -4.42 -23.90
CA ALA A 198 12.75 -5.56 -23.41
C ALA A 198 11.97 -6.87 -23.63
N LYS A 199 12.67 -7.90 -24.13
CA LYS A 199 12.10 -9.24 -24.33
C LYS A 199 11.88 -10.00 -23.02
N GLU A 200 12.64 -9.63 -21.98
CA GLU A 200 12.63 -10.25 -20.66
C GLU A 200 12.76 -9.19 -19.58
N GLU A 201 12.14 -9.44 -18.43
CA GLU A 201 12.26 -8.58 -17.26
C GLU A 201 13.62 -8.81 -16.59
N LYS A 202 14.49 -7.79 -16.57
CA LYS A 202 15.81 -7.88 -15.93
C LYS A 202 15.71 -7.46 -14.47
N VAL A 203 16.07 -8.35 -13.55
CA VAL A 203 16.18 -8.04 -12.12
C VAL A 203 17.27 -6.99 -11.90
N VAL A 204 16.91 -5.89 -11.24
CA VAL A 204 17.85 -4.81 -10.88
C VAL A 204 18.10 -4.73 -9.37
N LEU A 205 17.15 -5.20 -8.56
CA LEU A 205 17.28 -5.22 -7.10
C LEU A 205 16.44 -6.36 -6.52
N SER A 206 16.98 -7.04 -5.51
CA SER A 206 16.25 -8.05 -4.73
C SER A 206 16.44 -7.76 -3.25
N VAL A 207 15.35 -7.39 -2.57
CA VAL A 207 15.35 -7.02 -1.15
C VAL A 207 14.79 -8.18 -0.35
N ALA A 208 15.64 -8.81 0.45
CA ALA A 208 15.20 -9.81 1.42
C ALA A 208 14.44 -9.14 2.58
N PRO A 209 13.42 -9.80 3.17
CA PRO A 209 12.78 -9.30 4.39
C PRO A 209 13.81 -9.16 5.51
N GLU A 210 13.79 -8.00 6.19
CA GLU A 210 14.65 -7.69 7.33
C GLU A 210 13.74 -7.15 8.45
N THR A 211 13.65 -7.85 9.57
CA THR A 211 12.66 -7.54 10.62
C THR A 211 12.81 -6.12 11.12
N GLY A 212 11.72 -5.38 11.06
CA GLY A 212 11.66 -4.00 11.50
C GLY A 212 12.27 -3.01 10.53
N SER A 213 12.74 -3.44 9.36
CA SER A 213 13.16 -2.55 8.29
C SER A 213 11.94 -2.05 7.50
N ALA A 214 11.94 -0.76 7.17
CA ALA A 214 11.00 -0.19 6.22
C ALA A 214 11.67 -0.05 4.85
N LEU A 215 11.11 -0.65 3.81
CA LEU A 215 11.47 -0.43 2.42
C LEU A 215 10.54 0.63 1.83
N VAL A 216 11.12 1.67 1.24
CA VAL A 216 10.40 2.75 0.56
C VAL A 216 10.76 2.75 -0.91
N HIS A 217 9.76 2.84 -1.79
CA HIS A 217 9.96 2.99 -3.23
C HIS A 217 8.87 3.85 -3.86
N GLY A 218 9.15 4.46 -5.01
CA GLY A 218 8.18 5.30 -5.73
C GLY A 218 6.91 4.57 -6.15
N HIS A 219 5.81 5.31 -6.27
CA HIS A 219 4.53 4.92 -6.88
C HIS A 219 4.40 5.43 -8.33
N GLY A 220 3.44 4.90 -9.08
CA GLY A 220 3.03 5.44 -10.37
C GLY A 220 4.13 5.38 -11.41
N ASP A 221 4.39 6.49 -12.10
CA ASP A 221 5.31 6.56 -13.24
C ASP A 221 6.79 6.28 -12.86
N ARG A 222 7.14 6.43 -11.59
CA ARG A 222 8.49 6.13 -11.05
C ARG A 222 8.55 4.82 -10.28
N CYS A 223 7.44 4.09 -10.20
CA CYS A 223 7.44 2.77 -9.61
C CYS A 223 8.05 1.77 -10.60
N LEU A 224 9.20 1.21 -10.24
CA LEU A 224 9.73 0.06 -10.94
C LEU A 224 8.73 -1.10 -10.85
N LEU A 225 8.65 -1.87 -11.93
CA LEU A 225 7.96 -3.14 -11.94
C LEU A 225 8.56 -4.02 -10.85
N HIS A 226 7.71 -4.62 -10.01
CA HIS A 226 8.18 -5.41 -8.88
C HIS A 226 7.23 -6.54 -8.50
N GLU A 227 7.76 -7.52 -7.78
CA GLU A 227 6.98 -8.63 -7.24
C GLU A 227 7.32 -8.94 -5.78
N GLY A 228 6.37 -9.58 -5.10
CA GLY A 228 6.62 -10.32 -3.87
C GLY A 228 6.88 -11.77 -4.22
N ALA A 229 8.14 -12.19 -4.19
CA ALA A 229 8.58 -13.53 -4.57
C ALA A 229 7.92 -14.62 -3.73
N LEU A 230 7.99 -15.85 -4.23
CA LEU A 230 7.44 -17.03 -3.57
C LEU A 230 8.03 -17.21 -2.16
N VAL A 231 7.16 -17.39 -1.17
CA VAL A 231 7.57 -17.93 0.14
C VAL A 231 7.72 -19.43 0.00
N THR A 232 8.93 -19.94 0.17
CA THR A 232 9.25 -21.37 0.00
C THR A 232 9.18 -22.14 1.32
N ARG A 233 9.30 -21.46 2.45
CA ARG A 233 9.14 -22.03 3.79
C ARG A 233 8.70 -20.96 4.79
N GLY A 234 7.94 -21.39 5.79
CA GLY A 234 7.44 -20.50 6.85
C GLY A 234 6.37 -19.54 6.35
N ALA A 235 6.33 -18.35 6.95
CA ALA A 235 5.44 -17.26 6.55
C ALA A 235 6.15 -15.89 6.62
N LYS A 236 5.91 -15.04 5.62
CA LYS A 236 6.35 -13.63 5.59
C LYS A 236 5.21 -12.74 6.07
N TYR A 237 5.51 -11.85 7.01
CA TYR A 237 4.62 -10.80 7.50
C TYR A 237 5.17 -9.44 7.12
N LEU A 238 4.31 -8.57 6.64
CA LEU A 238 4.60 -7.15 6.46
C LEU A 238 3.35 -6.32 6.62
N LEU A 239 3.52 -5.02 6.87
CA LEU A 239 2.48 -4.04 6.62
C LEU A 239 2.89 -3.13 5.47
N ARG A 240 1.87 -2.55 4.84
CA ARG A 240 2.00 -1.50 3.83
C ARG A 240 1.19 -0.29 4.25
N THR A 241 1.82 0.86 4.10
CA THR A 241 1.19 2.18 4.00
C THR A 241 1.86 2.94 2.86
N ASP A 242 1.45 4.19 2.64
CA ASP A 242 1.97 5.00 1.54
C ASP A 242 2.26 6.42 2.07
N VAL A 243 3.34 7.05 1.60
CA VAL A 243 3.61 8.45 1.91
C VAL A 243 2.66 9.33 1.11
N MET A 244 1.90 10.15 1.83
CA MET A 244 0.85 11.00 1.28
C MET A 244 1.38 12.41 1.05
N TYR A 245 0.99 13.01 -0.08
CA TYR A 245 1.42 14.33 -0.51
C TYR A 245 0.23 15.26 -0.77
N SER A 246 0.43 16.55 -0.49
CA SER A 246 -0.52 17.63 -0.75
C SER A 246 0.05 18.68 -1.70
N ARG A 247 -0.78 19.25 -2.57
CA ARG A 247 -0.40 20.40 -3.42
C ARG A 247 -0.28 21.69 -2.62
N THR A 248 -0.96 21.79 -1.48
CA THR A 248 -0.85 22.94 -0.58
C THR A 248 0.22 22.67 0.48
N LYS A 249 1.10 23.65 0.71
CA LYS A 249 1.95 23.68 1.91
C LYS A 249 1.02 23.78 3.13
N LYS A 250 1.21 22.90 4.11
CA LYS A 250 0.58 23.04 5.44
C LYS A 250 1.37 24.03 6.28
#